data_AF-A0A177BWY0-F1
#
_entry.id   AF-A0A177BWY0-F1
#
_cell.length_a   1.000
_cell.length_b   1.000
_cell.length_c   1.000
_cell.angle_alpha   90.00
_cell.angle_beta   90.00
_cell.angle_gamma   90.00
#
_symmetry.space_group_name_H-M   'P 1'
#
loop_
_entity.id
_entity.type
_entity.pdbx_description
1 polymer ?
#
loop_
_entity_poly.entity_id
_entity_poly.type
_entity_poly.pdbx_seq_one_letter_code
_entity_poly.pdbx_strand_id
1 'polypeptide(L)'
;MAGARRSTRQSAATAPKYADSDSSASEEVPKKRNAKKSTRRKRAREDDAEDAVNGDRSTASTPPTTQPSSLEPTSPSNRTPTGAQEIYWLLKAEPLPRFENGVNVAFSIDDLAACTTPEPWSGVRNPQACKNMRAMRKGDLGFFYHSNGKPSGVAGILRVVEEAKVDESAFDSKDAYYDKKSEREKPKWYCVGVEFVSKFGEVVDLATIKGHAGKGGKLENMQLVKQGRLSVNRVRKEEWDFILELAGENGDRLEEKKGEALPAPAGEKNSKEDCDSDGKKPEDGCS
;
A
#
# COMPACT_ATOMS: atom_id res chain seq x y z
N MET A 1 -14.68 -27.98 8.79
CA MET A 1 -13.38 -27.55 9.35
C MET A 1 -12.80 -26.48 8.45
N ALA A 2 -12.64 -25.24 8.91
CA ALA A 2 -12.03 -24.18 8.11
C ALA A 2 -10.52 -24.12 8.43
N GLY A 3 -9.67 -24.49 7.47
CA GLY A 3 -8.23 -24.37 7.62
C GLY A 3 -7.81 -22.91 7.57
N ALA A 4 -7.13 -22.43 8.61
CA ALA A 4 -6.57 -21.07 8.63
C ALA A 4 -5.52 -20.91 7.53
N ARG A 5 -5.85 -20.17 6.47
CA ARG A 5 -4.91 -19.79 5.41
C ARG A 5 -3.90 -18.80 5.99
N ARG A 6 -2.72 -19.30 6.32
CA ARG A 6 -1.61 -18.52 6.88
C ARG A 6 -1.05 -17.61 5.77
N SER A 7 -0.82 -16.32 6.06
CA SER A 7 -0.19 -15.40 5.10
C SER A 7 1.20 -15.91 4.70
N THR A 8 1.54 -15.66 3.44
CA THR A 8 2.81 -15.99 2.79
C THR A 8 3.99 -15.15 3.30
N ARG A 9 3.76 -14.22 4.24
CA ARG A 9 4.76 -13.41 4.94
C ARG A 9 5.64 -14.20 5.93
N GLN A 10 5.98 -15.45 5.59
CA GLN A 10 6.88 -16.30 6.36
C GLN A 10 8.34 -15.95 6.07
N SER A 11 9.00 -15.39 7.08
CA SER A 11 10.45 -15.31 7.29
C SER A 11 11.35 -15.93 6.21
N ALA A 12 11.83 -15.09 5.27
CA ALA A 12 13.00 -15.39 4.46
C ALA A 12 14.25 -15.45 5.36
N ALA A 13 14.55 -16.64 5.89
CA ALA A 13 15.64 -16.88 6.82
C ALA A 13 16.98 -17.13 6.09
N THR A 14 17.52 -16.11 5.41
CA THR A 14 18.94 -16.07 5.03
C THR A 14 19.40 -14.61 4.94
N ALA A 15 20.12 -14.15 5.97
CA ALA A 15 20.79 -12.85 5.95
C ALA A 15 22.21 -13.02 5.36
N PRO A 16 22.69 -12.10 4.49
CA PRO A 16 24.08 -12.10 4.06
C PRO A 16 24.99 -11.68 5.23
N LYS A 17 26.11 -12.39 5.41
CA LYS A 17 27.13 -12.04 6.39
C LYS A 17 27.83 -10.75 5.97
N TYR A 18 27.73 -9.70 6.79
CA TYR A 18 28.72 -8.62 6.82
C TYR A 18 29.66 -8.85 7.99
N ALA A 19 30.95 -8.61 7.78
CA ALA A 19 31.99 -8.87 8.77
C ALA A 19 32.03 -7.76 9.83
N ASP A 20 32.15 -8.16 11.10
CA ASP A 20 32.51 -7.26 12.18
C ASP A 20 33.92 -6.66 11.98
N SER A 21 34.07 -5.40 12.38
CA SER A 21 35.37 -4.77 12.57
C SER A 21 35.25 -3.80 13.74
N ASP A 22 35.85 -4.22 14.86
CA ASP A 22 35.77 -3.59 16.17
C ASP A 22 36.53 -2.25 16.22
N SER A 23 35.95 -1.24 16.87
CA SER A 23 36.73 -0.29 17.69
C SER A 23 35.82 0.50 18.64
N SER A 24 35.95 0.20 19.94
CA SER A 24 35.33 0.93 21.06
C SER A 24 35.81 2.38 21.22
N ALA A 25 34.99 3.27 21.81
CA ALA A 25 35.35 3.97 23.06
C ALA A 25 34.28 4.97 23.60
N SER A 26 34.12 4.94 24.93
CA SER A 26 33.68 6.01 25.88
C SER A 26 32.25 6.58 25.84
N GLU A 27 31.63 6.57 27.02
CA GLU A 27 30.38 7.24 27.40
C GLU A 27 30.57 8.74 27.69
N GLU A 28 29.51 9.55 27.58
CA GLU A 28 29.23 10.62 28.55
C GLU A 28 27.75 11.07 28.53
N VAL A 29 27.23 11.50 29.69
CA VAL A 29 25.79 11.82 29.91
C VAL A 29 25.63 13.21 30.54
N PRO A 30 24.71 14.06 30.03
CA PRO A 30 24.13 15.12 30.86
C PRO A 30 22.58 15.27 30.82
N LYS A 31 21.98 14.90 31.95
CA LYS A 31 20.98 15.63 32.77
C LYS A 31 19.74 16.32 32.14
N LYS A 32 18.58 15.92 32.70
CA LYS A 32 17.24 16.52 32.59
C LYS A 32 17.19 18.02 32.97
N ARG A 33 16.28 18.77 32.34
CA ARG A 33 15.76 20.07 32.86
C ARG A 33 14.23 20.02 33.01
N ASN A 34 13.74 20.45 34.17
CA ASN A 34 12.31 20.44 34.51
C ASN A 34 11.53 21.60 33.86
N ALA A 35 10.29 21.32 33.46
CA ALA A 35 9.33 22.33 33.02
C ALA A 35 8.73 23.10 34.21
N LYS A 36 8.55 24.43 34.08
CA LYS A 36 7.74 25.25 35.00
C LYS A 36 6.35 25.50 34.41
N LYS A 37 5.32 25.35 35.22
CA LYS A 37 3.94 25.78 34.92
C LYS A 37 3.89 27.30 34.72
N SER A 38 3.11 27.77 33.75
CA SER A 38 2.63 29.14 33.66
C SER A 38 1.09 29.16 33.62
N THR A 39 0.48 30.25 34.07
CA THR A 39 -0.88 30.25 34.62
C THR A 39 -1.95 30.82 33.67
N ARG A 40 -3.12 30.18 33.75
CA ARG A 40 -4.42 30.61 33.22
C ARG A 40 -4.71 32.09 33.52
N ARG A 41 -5.00 32.90 32.49
CA ARG A 41 -5.80 34.13 32.64
C ARG A 41 -6.97 34.18 31.66
N LYS A 42 -8.13 34.47 32.25
CA LYS A 42 -9.47 34.66 31.67
C LYS A 42 -9.55 36.07 31.07
N ARG A 43 -10.20 36.25 29.92
CA ARG A 43 -10.71 37.56 29.47
C ARG A 43 -12.22 37.42 29.20
N ALA A 44 -12.95 38.50 29.45
CA ALA A 44 -14.41 38.53 29.47
C ALA A 44 -15.00 38.90 28.09
N ARG A 45 -16.32 38.75 27.99
CA ARG A 45 -17.20 39.31 26.95
C ARG A 45 -18.01 40.45 27.58
N GLU A 46 -18.17 41.53 26.83
CA GLU A 46 -19.26 42.53 26.82
C GLU A 46 -19.32 42.92 25.31
N ASP A 47 -20.34 42.57 24.53
CA ASP A 47 -21.73 43.09 24.45
C ASP A 47 -21.84 44.33 23.54
N ASP A 48 -22.56 44.20 22.41
CA ASP A 48 -23.48 45.22 21.83
C ASP A 48 -24.28 44.68 20.61
N ALA A 49 -25.52 45.13 20.42
CA ALA A 49 -26.55 44.51 19.55
C ALA A 49 -27.81 45.43 19.38
N GLU A 50 -28.60 45.52 18.29
CA GLU A 50 -28.62 45.01 16.89
C GLU A 50 -29.31 46.08 15.99
N ASP A 51 -29.14 46.08 14.65
CA ASP A 51 -30.19 46.59 13.72
C ASP A 51 -30.09 45.98 12.28
N ALA A 52 -31.15 46.11 11.48
CA ALA A 52 -31.53 45.20 10.40
C ALA A 52 -31.84 45.87 9.03
N VAL A 53 -32.49 45.07 8.15
CA VAL A 53 -33.28 45.43 6.94
C VAL A 53 -32.64 45.23 5.55
N ASN A 54 -33.06 44.11 4.93
CA ASN A 54 -33.46 43.85 3.53
C ASN A 54 -32.78 44.51 2.32
N GLY A 55 -32.45 43.66 1.34
CA GLY A 55 -32.31 44.01 -0.08
C GLY A 55 -32.39 42.77 -0.98
N ASP A 56 -33.52 42.56 -1.65
CA ASP A 56 -33.69 41.58 -2.73
C ASP A 56 -33.16 42.13 -4.06
N ARG A 57 -32.43 41.31 -4.84
CA ARG A 57 -32.55 41.17 -6.31
C ARG A 57 -31.51 40.19 -6.89
N SER A 58 -31.99 39.26 -7.72
CA SER A 58 -31.19 38.35 -8.54
C SER A 58 -30.34 39.03 -9.63
N THR A 59 -29.17 38.47 -9.94
CA THR A 59 -28.68 38.22 -11.33
C THR A 59 -27.55 37.20 -11.35
N ALA A 60 -27.42 36.47 -12.47
CA ALA A 60 -26.46 35.37 -12.63
C ALA A 60 -25.05 35.82 -12.98
N SER A 61 -24.04 35.04 -12.55
CA SER A 61 -22.72 34.95 -13.20
C SER A 61 -22.01 33.67 -12.74
N THR A 62 -21.84 32.73 -13.67
CA THR A 62 -21.08 31.48 -13.44
C THR A 62 -19.60 31.70 -13.75
N PRO A 63 -18.67 31.44 -12.82
CA PRO A 63 -17.29 31.10 -13.14
C PRO A 63 -17.12 29.57 -13.12
N PRO A 64 -16.39 28.96 -14.09
CA PRO A 64 -15.98 27.56 -14.00
C PRO A 64 -14.83 27.44 -12.99
N THR A 65 -15.16 27.46 -11.70
CA THR A 65 -14.18 27.22 -10.64
C THR A 65 -13.91 25.72 -10.55
N THR A 66 -12.85 25.26 -11.22
CA THR A 66 -12.26 23.94 -10.97
C THR A 66 -11.71 23.91 -9.54
N GLN A 67 -12.58 23.58 -8.58
CA GLN A 67 -12.16 23.32 -7.21
C GLN A 67 -11.25 22.08 -7.19
N PRO A 68 -10.21 22.04 -6.33
CA PRO A 68 -9.40 20.85 -6.18
C PRO A 68 -10.29 19.68 -5.76
N SER A 69 -10.16 18.57 -6.51
CA SER A 69 -11.02 17.39 -6.42
C SER A 69 -11.14 16.88 -4.98
N SER A 70 -12.36 16.50 -4.59
CA SER A 70 -12.63 15.92 -3.27
C SER A 70 -11.81 14.64 -3.07
N LEU A 71 -11.40 14.39 -1.83
CA LEU A 71 -10.82 13.09 -1.46
C LEU A 71 -11.88 11.99 -1.30
N GLU A 72 -13.17 12.31 -1.33
CA GLU A 72 -14.26 11.32 -1.41
C GLU A 72 -14.67 11.13 -2.88
N PRO A 73 -14.93 9.88 -3.34
CA PRO A 73 -15.43 9.62 -4.69
C PRO A 73 -16.85 10.18 -4.87
N THR A 74 -17.25 10.50 -6.10
CA THR A 74 -18.63 10.95 -6.37
C THR A 74 -19.62 9.79 -6.41
N SER A 75 -19.13 8.56 -6.66
CA SER A 75 -19.92 7.33 -6.65
C SER A 75 -19.56 6.38 -5.50
N PRO A 76 -20.53 5.64 -4.90
CA PRO A 76 -20.26 4.54 -3.96
C PRO A 76 -19.36 3.42 -4.52
N SER A 77 -19.24 3.32 -5.86
CA SER A 77 -18.39 2.36 -6.56
C SER A 77 -16.97 2.87 -6.86
N ASN A 78 -16.61 4.11 -6.49
CA ASN A 78 -15.32 4.72 -6.85
C ASN A 78 -15.08 4.75 -8.39
N ARG A 79 -16.14 4.93 -9.17
CA ARG A 79 -16.12 4.91 -10.63
C ARG A 79 -16.94 6.04 -11.22
N THR A 80 -16.40 6.71 -12.23
CA THR A 80 -17.12 7.65 -13.07
C THR A 80 -18.24 6.94 -13.86
N PRO A 81 -19.19 7.66 -14.48
CA PRO A 81 -20.16 7.08 -15.41
C PRO A 81 -19.54 6.33 -16.60
N THR A 82 -18.28 6.63 -16.94
CA THR A 82 -17.50 5.95 -18.00
C THR A 82 -16.71 4.74 -17.48
N GLY A 83 -16.82 4.38 -16.20
CA GLY A 83 -16.10 3.26 -15.60
C GLY A 83 -14.62 3.52 -15.26
N ALA A 84 -14.17 4.78 -15.33
CA ALA A 84 -12.82 5.16 -14.89
C ALA A 84 -12.77 5.30 -13.36
N GLN A 85 -11.61 5.00 -12.76
CA GLN A 85 -11.39 5.13 -11.31
C GLN A 85 -11.25 6.60 -10.90
N GLU A 86 -11.98 7.01 -9.86
CA GLU A 86 -11.97 8.40 -9.36
C GLU A 86 -10.84 8.63 -8.34
N ILE A 87 -10.75 7.74 -7.35
CA ILE A 87 -9.78 7.78 -6.25
C ILE A 87 -8.85 6.57 -6.37
N TYR A 88 -7.55 6.87 -6.42
CA TYR A 88 -6.47 5.89 -6.40
C TYR A 88 -5.93 5.73 -4.97
N TRP A 89 -5.08 4.73 -4.77
CA TRP A 89 -4.56 4.39 -3.46
C TRP A 89 -3.03 4.46 -3.40
N LEU A 90 -2.47 4.57 -2.21
CA LEU A 90 -1.05 4.34 -1.96
C LEU A 90 -0.89 3.58 -0.65
N LEU A 91 -0.26 2.42 -0.73
CA LEU A 91 -0.10 1.48 0.38
C LEU A 91 1.41 1.35 0.69
N LYS A 92 1.78 1.58 1.96
CA LYS A 92 3.18 1.54 2.42
C LYS A 92 3.56 0.16 2.95
N ALA A 93 4.69 -0.36 2.50
CA ALA A 93 5.37 -1.54 3.05
C ALA A 93 6.87 -1.25 3.19
N GLU A 94 7.56 -2.00 4.05
CA GLU A 94 9.00 -1.80 4.32
C GLU A 94 9.82 -2.86 3.57
N PRO A 95 10.65 -2.51 2.57
CA PRO A 95 11.36 -3.50 1.77
C PRO A 95 12.61 -4.08 2.47
N LEU A 96 13.05 -3.46 3.57
CA LEU A 96 14.24 -3.87 4.33
C LEU A 96 13.84 -4.58 5.63
N PRO A 97 14.67 -5.50 6.16
CA PRO A 97 14.42 -6.17 7.43
C PRO A 97 14.15 -5.20 8.58
N ARG A 98 12.99 -5.35 9.21
CA ARG A 98 12.64 -4.73 10.48
C ARG A 98 11.87 -5.73 11.32
N PHE A 99 12.12 -5.77 12.62
CA PHE A 99 11.40 -6.65 13.53
C PHE A 99 10.32 -5.89 14.29
N GLU A 100 9.12 -6.47 14.33
CA GLU A 100 7.98 -6.02 15.13
C GLU A 100 7.53 -7.23 15.97
N ASN A 101 7.51 -7.09 17.31
CA ASN A 101 7.22 -8.19 18.24
C ASN A 101 8.01 -9.50 17.98
N GLY A 102 9.26 -9.36 17.48
CA GLY A 102 10.14 -10.50 17.17
C GLY A 102 9.95 -11.12 15.78
N VAL A 103 8.99 -10.64 14.99
CA VAL A 103 8.71 -11.11 13.62
C VAL A 103 9.31 -10.14 12.61
N ASN A 104 9.99 -10.64 11.57
CA ASN A 104 10.46 -9.80 10.46
C ASN A 104 9.26 -9.35 9.61
N VAL A 105 9.10 -8.04 9.43
CA VAL A 105 8.01 -7.40 8.69
C VAL A 105 8.46 -6.78 7.36
N ALA A 106 9.58 -7.24 6.79
CA ALA A 106 9.96 -6.91 5.43
C ALA A 106 8.92 -7.40 4.41
N PHE A 107 8.59 -6.55 3.43
CA PHE A 107 7.81 -6.88 2.25
C PHE A 107 8.05 -5.81 1.17
N SER A 108 8.70 -6.20 0.08
CA SER A 108 9.04 -5.39 -1.08
C SER A 108 8.03 -5.57 -2.22
N ILE A 109 8.23 -4.82 -3.32
CA ILE A 109 7.38 -4.99 -4.51
C ILE A 109 7.74 -6.28 -5.27
N ASP A 110 8.99 -6.76 -5.14
CA ASP A 110 9.44 -8.00 -5.74
C ASP A 110 8.84 -9.22 -5.01
N ASP A 111 8.65 -9.12 -3.68
CA ASP A 111 7.92 -10.12 -2.91
C ASP A 111 6.45 -10.20 -3.38
N LEU A 112 5.79 -9.04 -3.61
CA LEU A 112 4.43 -9.02 -4.17
C LEU A 112 4.37 -9.56 -5.61
N ALA A 113 5.40 -9.32 -6.43
CA ALA A 113 5.50 -9.87 -7.78
C ALA A 113 5.70 -11.39 -7.79
N ALA A 114 6.27 -11.97 -6.72
CA ALA A 114 6.42 -13.41 -6.53
C ALA A 114 5.15 -14.11 -5.98
N CYS A 115 4.16 -13.35 -5.48
CA CYS A 115 2.91 -13.92 -4.98
C CYS A 115 2.08 -14.55 -6.11
N THR A 116 1.82 -15.86 -6.02
CA THR A 116 0.96 -16.61 -6.97
C THR A 116 -0.53 -16.55 -6.64
N THR A 117 -0.89 -15.97 -5.49
CA THR A 117 -2.27 -15.74 -5.04
C THR A 117 -2.37 -14.34 -4.43
N PRO A 118 -3.57 -13.73 -4.37
CA PRO A 118 -3.76 -12.41 -3.76
C PRO A 118 -3.16 -12.31 -2.34
N GLU A 119 -2.23 -11.39 -2.12
CA GLU A 119 -1.64 -11.19 -0.80
C GLU A 119 -2.58 -10.34 0.07
N PRO A 120 -2.98 -10.82 1.26
CA PRO A 120 -3.73 -10.01 2.21
C PRO A 120 -2.86 -8.88 2.77
N TRP A 121 -3.24 -7.64 2.51
CA TRP A 121 -2.53 -6.44 3.01
C TRP A 121 -2.88 -6.17 4.49
N SER A 122 -2.42 -7.09 5.32
CA SER A 122 -2.63 -7.21 6.77
C SER A 122 -1.78 -6.21 7.58
N GLY A 123 -1.97 -6.20 8.90
CA GLY A 123 -1.14 -5.42 9.82
C GLY A 123 -1.48 -3.93 9.90
N VAL A 124 -2.52 -3.47 9.20
CA VAL A 124 -2.99 -2.08 9.30
C VAL A 124 -3.65 -1.86 10.66
N ARG A 125 -3.01 -1.08 11.54
CA ARG A 125 -3.50 -0.74 12.90
C ARG A 125 -3.79 0.76 13.11
N ASN A 126 -3.97 1.50 12.02
CA ASN A 126 -4.43 2.90 12.05
C ASN A 126 -5.93 2.95 11.63
N PRO A 127 -6.86 3.52 12.43
CA PRO A 127 -8.29 3.54 12.11
C PRO A 127 -8.64 4.26 10.79
N GLN A 128 -7.93 5.32 10.43
CA GLN A 128 -8.14 6.04 9.18
C GLN A 128 -7.62 5.24 7.99
N ALA A 129 -6.47 4.57 8.13
CA ALA A 129 -5.98 3.63 7.11
C ALA A 129 -6.96 2.46 6.93
N CYS A 130 -7.50 1.90 8.02
CA CYS A 130 -8.54 0.86 7.98
C CYS A 130 -9.83 1.37 7.29
N LYS A 131 -10.25 2.62 7.53
CA LYS A 131 -11.36 3.25 6.78
C LYS A 131 -11.05 3.33 5.27
N ASN A 132 -9.83 3.71 4.90
CA ASN A 132 -9.40 3.75 3.50
C ASN A 132 -9.44 2.36 2.85
N MET A 133 -8.91 1.33 3.53
CA MET A 133 -8.99 -0.07 3.07
C MET A 133 -10.44 -0.51 2.81
N ARG A 134 -11.37 -0.16 3.69
CA ARG A 134 -12.81 -0.46 3.56
C ARG A 134 -13.52 0.34 2.45
N ALA A 135 -12.90 1.39 1.94
CA ALA A 135 -13.40 2.19 0.83
C ALA A 135 -12.88 1.74 -0.54
N MET A 136 -11.88 0.84 -0.59
CA MET A 136 -11.40 0.23 -1.82
C MET A 136 -12.46 -0.65 -2.48
N ARG A 137 -12.37 -0.79 -3.81
CA ARG A 137 -13.20 -1.68 -4.62
C ARG A 137 -12.35 -2.65 -5.44
N LYS A 138 -12.95 -3.78 -5.82
CA LYS A 138 -12.29 -4.71 -6.74
C LYS A 138 -11.94 -4.02 -8.07
N GLY A 139 -10.71 -4.21 -8.53
CA GLY A 139 -10.14 -3.57 -9.71
C GLY A 139 -9.50 -2.20 -9.46
N ASP A 140 -9.57 -1.65 -8.24
CA ASP A 140 -8.89 -0.39 -7.91
C ASP A 140 -7.37 -0.54 -8.03
N LEU A 141 -6.73 0.41 -8.72
CA LEU A 141 -5.28 0.56 -8.77
C LEU A 141 -4.76 1.39 -7.59
N GLY A 142 -3.53 1.09 -7.17
CA GLY A 142 -2.82 1.85 -6.16
C GLY A 142 -1.29 1.71 -6.28
N PHE A 143 -0.57 2.63 -5.66
CA PHE A 143 0.88 2.63 -5.62
C PHE A 143 1.40 1.74 -4.49
N PHE A 144 2.39 0.90 -4.81
CA PHE A 144 3.22 0.23 -3.82
C PHE A 144 4.33 1.20 -3.39
N TYR A 145 4.35 1.59 -2.11
CA TYR A 145 5.32 2.54 -1.58
C TYR A 145 6.30 1.86 -0.61
N HIS A 146 7.59 1.99 -0.89
CA HIS A 146 8.68 1.56 -0.02
C HIS A 146 8.90 2.59 1.09
N SER A 147 8.34 2.34 2.27
CA SER A 147 8.67 3.08 3.50
C SER A 147 9.94 2.53 4.15
N ASN A 148 10.78 3.39 4.72
CA ASN A 148 12.07 3.04 5.31
C ASN A 148 13.04 2.31 4.34
N GLY A 149 12.77 2.38 3.02
CA GLY A 149 13.65 1.89 1.97
C GLY A 149 14.79 2.85 1.66
N LYS A 150 15.73 2.38 0.82
CA LYS A 150 16.89 3.13 0.32
C LYS A 150 16.92 3.08 -1.22
N PRO A 151 16.33 4.06 -1.93
CA PRO A 151 15.53 5.18 -1.42
C PRO A 151 14.15 4.74 -0.90
N SER A 152 13.46 5.64 -0.19
CA SER A 152 12.05 5.49 0.16
C SER A 152 11.20 6.23 -0.87
N GLY A 153 10.17 5.59 -1.44
CA GLY A 153 9.40 6.17 -2.54
C GLY A 153 8.36 5.21 -3.13
N VAL A 154 7.74 5.61 -4.24
CA VAL A 154 6.84 4.73 -5.00
C VAL A 154 7.66 3.81 -5.89
N ALA A 155 7.47 2.50 -5.74
CA ALA A 155 8.23 1.46 -6.47
C ALA A 155 7.46 0.82 -7.63
N GLY A 156 6.14 1.06 -7.73
CA GLY A 156 5.29 0.51 -8.78
C GLY A 156 3.81 0.48 -8.42
N ILE A 157 3.06 -0.37 -9.11
CA ILE A 157 1.59 -0.44 -9.07
C ILE A 157 1.13 -1.82 -8.58
N LEU A 158 0.11 -1.78 -7.72
CA LEU A 158 -0.70 -2.92 -7.29
C LEU A 158 -2.17 -2.73 -7.70
N ARG A 159 -2.94 -3.82 -7.69
CA ARG A 159 -4.39 -3.83 -7.91
C ARG A 159 -5.10 -4.52 -6.75
N VAL A 160 -6.24 -3.98 -6.33
CA VAL A 160 -7.14 -4.59 -5.36
C VAL A 160 -7.98 -5.66 -6.07
N VAL A 161 -7.90 -6.91 -5.60
CA VAL A 161 -8.61 -8.07 -6.20
C VAL A 161 -9.62 -8.71 -5.27
N GLU A 162 -9.48 -8.47 -3.96
CA GLU A 162 -10.47 -8.82 -2.94
C GLU A 162 -10.78 -7.58 -2.10
N GLU A 163 -12.06 -7.27 -1.92
CA GLU A 163 -12.50 -6.15 -1.07
C GLU A 163 -12.27 -6.44 0.43
N ALA A 164 -12.50 -5.43 1.27
CA ALA A 164 -12.09 -5.45 2.66
C ALA A 164 -12.76 -6.59 3.48
N LYS A 165 -11.94 -7.57 3.87
CA LYS A 165 -12.27 -8.66 4.78
C LYS A 165 -11.64 -8.43 6.15
N VAL A 166 -12.03 -9.23 7.14
CA VAL A 166 -11.45 -9.16 8.50
C VAL A 166 -9.96 -9.50 8.44
N ASP A 167 -9.13 -8.71 9.13
CA ASP A 167 -7.71 -8.95 9.23
C ASP A 167 -7.40 -9.97 10.34
N GLU A 168 -7.26 -11.23 9.94
CA GLU A 168 -7.00 -12.37 10.84
C GLU A 168 -5.71 -12.23 11.68
N SER A 169 -4.73 -11.46 11.20
CA SER A 169 -3.49 -11.15 11.96
C SER A 169 -3.76 -10.44 13.29
N ALA A 170 -4.92 -9.80 13.45
CA ALA A 170 -5.30 -9.16 14.70
C ALA A 170 -5.57 -10.15 15.84
N PHE A 171 -5.84 -11.42 15.54
CA PHE A 171 -6.24 -12.43 16.53
C PHE A 171 -5.18 -13.48 16.85
N ASP A 172 -4.12 -13.61 16.05
CA ASP A 172 -3.01 -14.53 16.34
C ASP A 172 -2.00 -13.84 17.27
N SER A 173 -1.81 -14.37 18.48
CA SER A 173 -0.88 -13.83 19.46
C SER A 173 0.60 -13.98 19.11
N LYS A 174 0.91 -14.69 18.00
CA LYS A 174 2.26 -14.83 17.43
C LYS A 174 2.52 -13.90 16.24
N ASP A 175 1.49 -13.19 15.76
CA ASP A 175 1.64 -12.23 14.66
C ASP A 175 2.26 -10.91 15.15
N ALA A 176 3.06 -10.29 14.29
CA ALA A 176 3.63 -8.96 14.50
C ALA A 176 2.60 -7.92 14.96
N TYR A 177 1.36 -8.02 14.48
CA TYR A 177 0.31 -7.02 14.64
C TYR A 177 -0.89 -7.52 15.45
N TYR A 178 -0.71 -8.49 16.35
CA TYR A 178 -1.73 -8.91 17.30
C TYR A 178 -2.38 -7.73 18.04
N ASP A 179 -3.71 -7.68 18.11
CA ASP A 179 -4.45 -6.73 18.95
C ASP A 179 -5.37 -7.49 19.91
N LYS A 180 -4.90 -7.66 21.16
CA LYS A 180 -5.67 -8.25 22.27
C LYS A 180 -7.05 -7.60 22.50
N LYS A 181 -7.28 -6.38 22.00
CA LYS A 181 -8.57 -5.67 22.12
C LYS A 181 -9.46 -5.85 20.88
N SER A 182 -9.06 -6.63 19.87
CA SER A 182 -9.90 -6.96 18.72
C SER A 182 -10.60 -8.29 18.98
N GLU A 183 -11.93 -8.30 18.85
CA GLU A 183 -12.80 -9.47 19.07
C GLU A 183 -13.32 -9.99 17.72
N ARG A 184 -13.59 -11.29 17.58
CA ARG A 184 -14.03 -11.87 16.29
C ARG A 184 -15.47 -11.50 15.95
N GLU A 185 -16.27 -11.28 16.98
CA GLU A 185 -17.65 -10.80 16.95
C GLU A 185 -17.73 -9.32 16.57
N LYS A 186 -16.66 -8.56 16.85
CA LYS A 186 -16.56 -7.11 16.58
C LYS A 186 -15.16 -6.73 16.09
N PRO A 187 -14.76 -7.19 14.89
CA PRO A 187 -13.42 -6.98 14.36
C PRO A 187 -13.13 -5.50 14.14
N LYS A 188 -11.97 -5.04 14.63
CA LYS A 188 -11.50 -3.65 14.46
C LYS A 188 -10.77 -3.43 13.14
N TRP A 189 -10.09 -4.47 12.67
CA TRP A 189 -9.09 -4.40 11.62
C TRP A 189 -9.53 -5.19 10.39
N TYR A 190 -9.29 -4.60 9.23
CA TYR A 190 -9.71 -5.12 7.94
C TYR A 190 -8.56 -4.94 6.93
N CYS A 191 -8.41 -5.90 6.04
CA CYS A 191 -7.43 -5.89 4.95
C CYS A 191 -8.12 -6.19 3.60
N VAL A 192 -7.50 -5.73 2.51
CA VAL A 192 -7.87 -6.14 1.14
C VAL A 192 -6.89 -7.20 0.66
N GLY A 193 -7.28 -7.97 -0.37
CA GLY A 193 -6.35 -8.79 -1.14
C GLY A 193 -5.84 -7.99 -2.33
N VAL A 194 -4.52 -7.97 -2.54
CA VAL A 194 -3.87 -7.25 -3.65
C VAL A 194 -3.01 -8.17 -4.52
N GLU A 195 -2.81 -7.75 -5.77
CA GLU A 195 -1.89 -8.36 -6.73
C GLU A 195 -0.91 -7.33 -7.30
N PHE A 196 0.21 -7.81 -7.85
CA PHE A 196 1.18 -7.01 -8.60
C PHE A 196 0.64 -6.60 -9.99
N VAL A 197 1.02 -5.42 -10.48
CA VAL A 197 0.68 -4.95 -11.85
C VAL A 197 1.94 -4.51 -12.62
N SER A 198 2.78 -3.70 -11.99
CA SER A 198 4.06 -3.25 -12.57
C SER A 198 5.02 -2.80 -11.48
N LYS A 199 6.32 -2.90 -11.79
CA LYS A 199 7.42 -2.30 -11.05
C LYS A 199 8.00 -1.20 -11.93
N PHE A 200 8.27 -0.03 -11.37
CA PHE A 200 8.90 1.06 -12.10
C PHE A 200 10.40 0.78 -12.31
N GLY A 201 10.97 1.33 -13.37
CA GLY A 201 12.42 1.22 -13.64
C GLY A 201 13.26 1.83 -12.52
N GLU A 202 12.81 2.97 -11.97
CA GLU A 202 13.37 3.62 -10.80
C GLU A 202 12.29 3.96 -9.77
N VAL A 203 12.67 4.04 -8.50
CA VAL A 203 11.76 4.43 -7.42
C VAL A 203 11.56 5.94 -7.44
N VAL A 204 10.31 6.41 -7.60
CA VAL A 204 9.97 7.84 -7.47
C VAL A 204 10.08 8.22 -5.99
N ASP A 205 11.21 8.81 -5.62
CA ASP A 205 11.60 8.96 -4.21
C ASP A 205 10.82 10.07 -3.48
N LEU A 206 10.84 9.98 -2.15
CA LEU A 206 10.13 10.94 -1.29
C LEU A 206 10.69 12.37 -1.39
N ALA A 207 11.94 12.55 -1.82
CA ALA A 207 12.53 13.88 -2.00
C ALA A 207 11.94 14.55 -3.24
N THR A 208 11.89 13.83 -4.36
CA THR A 208 11.26 14.22 -5.63
C THR A 208 9.77 14.54 -5.41
N ILE A 209 9.03 13.63 -4.76
CA ILE A 209 7.61 13.82 -4.41
C ILE A 209 7.41 15.12 -3.60
N LYS A 210 8.26 15.38 -2.61
CA LYS A 210 8.19 16.61 -1.80
C LYS A 210 8.56 17.87 -2.59
N GLY A 211 9.47 17.78 -3.55
CA GLY A 211 9.82 18.88 -4.45
C GLY A 211 8.61 19.45 -5.20
N HIS A 212 7.64 18.60 -5.53
CA HIS A 212 6.39 18.99 -6.20
C HIS A 212 5.20 19.23 -5.26
N ALA A 213 5.41 19.17 -3.93
CA ALA A 213 4.38 19.36 -2.91
C ALA A 213 4.41 20.74 -2.22
N GLY A 214 5.17 21.69 -2.76
CA GLY A 214 5.10 23.11 -2.38
C GLY A 214 3.75 23.75 -2.74
N LYS A 215 3.51 24.96 -2.24
CA LYS A 215 2.27 25.71 -2.51
C LYS A 215 2.07 25.93 -4.03
N GLY A 216 0.92 25.52 -4.57
CA GLY A 216 0.63 25.53 -6.01
C GLY A 216 1.25 24.38 -6.82
N GLY A 217 1.97 23.46 -6.17
CA GLY A 217 2.56 22.28 -6.83
C GLY A 217 1.54 21.17 -7.10
N LYS A 218 1.77 20.36 -8.15
CA LYS A 218 0.89 19.24 -8.54
C LYS A 218 0.59 18.26 -7.38
N LEU A 219 1.48 18.14 -6.39
CA LEU A 219 1.33 17.25 -5.22
C LEU A 219 1.07 17.99 -3.89
N GLU A 220 0.75 19.30 -3.91
CA GLU A 220 0.51 20.12 -2.70
C GLU A 220 -0.46 19.45 -1.72
N ASN A 221 -1.49 18.78 -2.25
CA ASN A 221 -2.58 18.21 -1.47
C ASN A 221 -2.45 16.70 -1.19
N MET A 222 -1.31 16.09 -1.54
CA MET A 222 -1.14 14.63 -1.47
C MET A 222 -1.09 14.14 -0.02
N GLN A 223 -1.94 13.14 0.31
CA GLN A 223 -2.01 12.59 1.68
C GLN A 223 -0.67 12.05 2.17
N LEU A 224 0.14 11.45 1.28
CA LEU A 224 1.49 10.96 1.59
C LEU A 224 2.37 12.02 2.26
N VAL A 225 2.33 13.26 1.74
CA VAL A 225 3.15 14.38 2.23
C VAL A 225 2.51 15.02 3.47
N LYS A 226 1.20 15.26 3.44
CA LYS A 226 0.47 15.89 4.56
C LYS A 226 0.36 15.00 5.80
N GLN A 227 0.37 13.68 5.63
CA GLN A 227 0.09 12.70 6.68
C GLN A 227 1.11 11.55 6.65
N GLY A 228 2.40 11.87 6.84
CA GLY A 228 3.50 10.90 6.72
C GLY A 228 3.33 9.59 7.51
N ARG A 229 2.62 9.61 8.64
CA ARG A 229 2.31 8.43 9.49
C ARG A 229 1.13 7.57 8.99
N LEU A 230 0.40 7.99 7.96
CA LEU A 230 -0.70 7.22 7.38
C LEU A 230 -0.13 6.17 6.39
N SER A 231 -0.39 4.89 6.63
CA SER A 231 0.13 3.78 5.82
C SER A 231 -0.69 3.49 4.56
N VAL A 232 -1.99 3.78 4.58
CA VAL A 232 -2.91 3.61 3.44
C VAL A 232 -3.54 4.96 3.14
N ASN A 233 -3.21 5.51 1.98
CA ASN A 233 -3.51 6.88 1.58
C ASN A 233 -4.45 6.86 0.37
N ARG A 234 -5.31 7.87 0.26
CA ARG A 234 -5.98 8.21 -0.99
C ARG A 234 -5.08 9.10 -1.82
N VAL A 235 -5.14 8.89 -3.13
CA VAL A 235 -4.41 9.61 -4.18
C VAL A 235 -5.46 10.08 -5.18
N ARG A 236 -5.52 11.38 -5.47
CA ARG A 236 -6.47 11.89 -6.49
C ARG A 236 -5.95 11.58 -7.89
N LYS A 237 -6.82 11.56 -8.91
CA LYS A 237 -6.41 11.21 -10.27
C LYS A 237 -5.25 12.08 -10.78
N GLU A 238 -5.24 13.38 -10.47
CA GLU A 238 -4.19 14.30 -10.94
C GLU A 238 -2.84 14.03 -10.24
N GLU A 239 -2.88 13.53 -9.01
CA GLU A 239 -1.68 13.09 -8.26
C GLU A 239 -1.18 11.74 -8.76
N TRP A 240 -2.11 10.85 -9.13
CA TRP A 240 -1.81 9.55 -9.74
C TRP A 240 -1.12 9.72 -11.09
N ASP A 241 -1.75 10.46 -12.02
CA ASP A 241 -1.23 10.73 -13.35
C ASP A 241 0.16 11.38 -13.28
N PHE A 242 0.38 12.31 -12.34
CA PHE A 242 1.68 12.97 -12.20
C PHE A 242 2.77 12.10 -11.57
N ILE A 243 2.44 11.17 -10.67
CA ILE A 243 3.44 10.20 -10.18
C ILE A 243 3.83 9.23 -11.31
N LEU A 244 2.92 8.89 -12.22
CA LEU A 244 3.25 8.10 -13.43
C LEU A 244 4.15 8.90 -14.40
N GLU A 245 3.87 10.19 -14.60
CA GLU A 245 4.74 11.13 -15.36
C GLU A 245 6.17 11.11 -14.79
N LEU A 246 6.32 11.21 -13.47
CA LEU A 246 7.63 11.14 -12.77
C LEU A 246 8.28 9.75 -12.84
N ALA A 247 7.50 8.67 -12.98
CA ALA A 247 8.00 7.31 -13.13
C ALA A 247 8.40 6.95 -14.58
N GLY A 248 8.09 7.81 -15.56
CA GLY A 248 8.25 7.51 -16.99
C GLY A 248 7.21 6.53 -17.55
N GLU A 249 6.11 6.29 -16.84
CA GLU A 249 5.04 5.38 -17.26
C GLU A 249 3.98 6.14 -18.07
N ASN A 250 4.13 6.15 -19.39
CA ASN A 250 3.15 6.73 -20.30
C ASN A 250 1.82 5.93 -20.26
N GLY A 251 0.70 6.64 -20.10
CA GLY A 251 -0.59 6.07 -19.69
C GLY A 251 -1.16 4.94 -20.57
N ASP A 252 -0.82 4.90 -21.85
CA ASP A 252 -1.33 3.90 -22.80
C ASP A 252 -0.98 2.45 -22.39
N ARG A 253 0.19 2.25 -21.77
CA ARG A 253 0.69 0.91 -21.37
C ARG A 253 -0.11 0.27 -20.21
N LEU A 254 -0.87 1.06 -19.45
CA LEU A 254 -1.64 0.55 -18.30
C LEU A 254 -3.05 0.08 -18.68
N GLU A 255 -3.62 0.60 -19.77
CA GLU A 255 -4.93 0.15 -20.26
C GLU A 255 -4.82 -1.20 -21.00
N GLU A 256 -3.73 -1.45 -21.74
CA GLU A 256 -3.46 -2.78 -22.34
C GLU A 256 -3.41 -3.89 -21.26
N LYS A 257 -2.80 -3.60 -20.10
CA LYS A 257 -2.72 -4.51 -18.93
C LYS A 257 -4.03 -4.69 -18.15
N LYS A 258 -5.16 -4.15 -18.61
CA LYS A 258 -6.49 -4.59 -18.14
C LYS A 258 -7.01 -5.83 -18.87
N GLY A 259 -6.55 -6.09 -20.10
CA GLY A 259 -7.07 -7.18 -20.94
C GLY A 259 -6.35 -8.52 -20.77
N GLU A 260 -5.10 -8.50 -20.35
CA GLU A 260 -4.25 -9.70 -20.33
C GLU A 260 -4.38 -10.46 -19.00
N ALA A 261 -5.26 -11.47 -19.00
CA ALA A 261 -5.30 -12.46 -17.92
C ALA A 261 -4.01 -13.30 -17.94
N LEU A 262 -3.38 -13.47 -16.77
CA LEU A 262 -2.20 -14.30 -16.60
C LEU A 262 -2.42 -15.70 -17.22
N PRO A 263 -1.52 -16.20 -18.07
CA PRO A 263 -1.66 -17.53 -18.64
C PRO A 263 -1.62 -18.57 -17.52
N ALA A 264 -2.61 -19.46 -17.49
CA ALA A 264 -2.65 -20.56 -16.52
C ALA A 264 -1.39 -21.44 -16.64
N PRO A 265 -0.83 -21.93 -15.53
CA PRO A 265 0.36 -22.77 -15.57
C PRO A 265 0.09 -24.03 -16.40
N ALA A 266 0.95 -24.29 -17.39
CA ALA A 266 0.84 -25.44 -18.25
C ALA A 266 0.96 -26.74 -17.44
N GLY A 267 -0.05 -27.61 -17.54
CA GLY A 267 -0.07 -28.87 -16.82
C GLY A 267 1.05 -29.81 -17.27
N GLU A 268 1.72 -30.45 -16.31
CA GLU A 268 2.71 -31.51 -16.55
C GLU A 268 2.11 -32.64 -17.39
N LYS A 269 2.64 -32.81 -18.60
CA LYS A 269 2.42 -34.03 -19.39
C LYS A 269 3.35 -35.11 -18.86
N ASN A 270 2.81 -35.98 -18.01
CA ASN A 270 3.50 -37.17 -17.53
C ASN A 270 3.71 -38.15 -18.70
N SER A 271 4.92 -38.20 -19.25
CA SER A 271 5.30 -39.16 -20.29
C SER A 271 5.58 -40.53 -19.67
N LYS A 272 4.65 -41.47 -19.85
CA LYS A 272 4.99 -42.89 -19.74
C LYS A 272 5.87 -43.28 -20.91
N GLU A 273 7.02 -43.85 -20.62
CA GLU A 273 7.83 -44.56 -21.61
C GLU A 273 7.20 -45.94 -21.84
N ASP A 274 6.72 -46.19 -23.05
CA ASP A 274 6.40 -47.54 -23.50
C ASP A 274 7.71 -48.27 -23.86
N CYS A 275 7.94 -49.42 -23.24
CA CYS A 275 9.11 -50.27 -23.50
C CYS A 275 8.68 -51.55 -24.21
N ASP A 276 8.97 -51.65 -25.51
CA ASP A 276 8.81 -52.90 -26.27
C ASP A 276 9.79 -52.98 -27.46
N SER A 277 9.99 -54.21 -27.95
CA SER A 277 10.49 -54.59 -29.27
C SER A 277 12.01 -54.63 -29.55
N ASP A 278 12.57 -55.81 -29.26
CA ASP A 278 13.35 -56.67 -30.17
C ASP A 278 14.73 -56.27 -30.77
N GLY A 279 15.68 -57.20 -30.64
CA GLY A 279 16.99 -57.20 -31.32
C GLY A 279 17.70 -58.55 -31.16
N LYS A 280 17.61 -59.43 -32.17
CA LYS A 280 17.85 -60.88 -32.04
C LYS A 280 19.10 -61.40 -32.78
N LYS A 281 19.95 -62.17 -32.07
CA LYS A 281 21.01 -63.09 -32.58
C LYS A 281 22.21 -62.42 -33.31
N PRO A 282 23.33 -63.12 -33.65
CA PRO A 282 23.57 -64.57 -33.71
C PRO A 282 24.82 -65.17 -32.98
N GLU A 283 24.63 -66.36 -32.39
CA GLU A 283 25.50 -67.58 -32.31
C GLU A 283 27.05 -67.51 -32.19
N ASP A 284 27.59 -68.31 -31.25
CA ASP A 284 28.70 -69.26 -31.47
C ASP A 284 28.76 -70.31 -30.32
N GLY A 285 29.14 -71.56 -30.61
CA GLY A 285 29.21 -72.63 -29.60
C GLY A 285 29.28 -74.05 -30.18
N CYS A 286 30.48 -74.46 -30.60
CA CYS A 286 30.77 -75.77 -31.20
C CYS A 286 31.09 -76.85 -30.14
N SER A 287 30.83 -78.11 -30.53
CA SER A 287 31.24 -79.43 -29.99
C SER A 287 32.01 -79.53 -28.67
#